data_AF-A0A1H0TDF0-F1
#
_entry.id   AF-A0A1H0TDF0-F1
#
_cell.length_a   1.000
_cell.length_b   1.000
_cell.length_c   1.000
_cell.angle_alpha   90.00
_cell.angle_beta   90.00
_cell.angle_gamma   90.00
#
_symmetry.space_group_name_H-M   'P 1'
#
loop_
_entity.id
_entity.type
_entity.pdbx_description
1 polymer ?
#
loop_
_entity_poly.entity_id
_entity_poly.type
_entity_poly.pdbx_seq_one_letter_code
_entity_poly.pdbx_strand_id
1 'polypeptide(L)' 'MKMNLYMEISVILILIVGFSVAYSMLKEAHKKHIKIFSVSFISGISLMLIWRTFHLFSYFN' A
#
# COMPACT_ATOMS: atom_id res chain seq x y z
N MET A 1 -14.41 15.50 -4.16
CA MET A 1 -13.20 16.34 -4.00
C MET A 1 -12.16 15.83 -4.98
N LYS A 2 -11.68 16.67 -5.91
CA LYS A 2 -10.69 16.26 -6.92
C LYS A 2 -9.34 16.12 -6.20
N MET A 3 -8.74 14.93 -6.16
CA MET A 3 -7.43 14.75 -5.56
C MET A 3 -6.40 15.48 -6.44
N ASN A 4 -5.46 16.22 -5.85
CA ASN A 4 -4.39 16.85 -6.62
C ASN A 4 -3.21 15.86 -6.72
N LEU A 5 -2.34 16.09 -7.70
CA LEU A 5 -1.17 15.25 -7.97
C LEU A 5 -0.30 14.99 -6.72
N TYR A 6 -0.03 16.03 -5.93
CA TYR A 6 0.76 15.94 -4.70
C TYR A 6 0.09 15.11 -3.61
N MET A 7 -1.24 15.18 -3.50
CA MET A 7 -1.99 14.32 -2.59
C MET A 7 -1.95 12.85 -3.05
N GLU A 8 -2.04 12.58 -4.35
CA GLU A 8 -1.91 11.22 -4.91
C GLU A 8 -0.53 10.63 -4.60
N ILE A 9 0.53 11.41 -4.82
CA ILE A 9 1.92 11.03 -4.49
C ILE A 9 2.07 10.78 -2.98
N SER A 10 1.50 11.64 -2.14
CA SER A 10 1.56 11.49 -0.69
C SER A 10 0.88 10.22 -0.22
N VAL A 11 -0.29 9.88 -0.78
CA VAL A 11 -1.01 8.63 -0.48
C VAL A 11 -0.19 7.41 -0.91
N ILE A 12 0.44 7.45 -2.08
CA ILE A 12 1.32 6.36 -2.56
C ILE A 12 2.49 6.17 -1.58
N LEU A 13 3.14 7.25 -1.12
CA LEU A 13 4.22 7.18 -0.14
C LEU A 13 3.76 6.57 1.20
N ILE A 14 2.59 6.97 1.70
CA ILE A 14 2.00 6.40 2.93
C ILE A 14 1.74 4.90 2.76
N LEU A 15 1.21 4.48 1.61
CA LEU A 15 0.97 3.08 1.31
C LEU A 15 2.27 2.26 1.26
N ILE A 16 3.35 2.81 0.68
CA ILE A 16 4.67 2.17 0.68
C ILE A 16 5.19 1.99 2.12
N VAL A 17 5.06 3.01 2.98
CA VAL A 17 5.44 2.89 4.39
C VAL A 17 4.60 1.81 5.10
N GLY A 18 3.28 1.81 4.89
CA GLY A 18 2.38 0.78 5.43
C GLY A 18 2.74 -0.63 4.96
N PHE A 19 3.14 -0.77 3.69
CA PHE A 19 3.62 -2.04 3.14
C PHE A 19 4.88 -2.53 3.86
N SER A 20 5.87 -1.64 4.05
CA SER A 20 7.11 -1.98 4.74
C SER A 20 6.87 -2.41 6.18
N VAL A 21 5.99 -1.73 6.91
CA VAL A 21 5.62 -2.10 8.29
C VAL A 21 4.96 -3.47 8.32
N ALA A 22 3.98 -3.72 7.45
CA ALA A 22 3.28 -5.00 7.38
C ALA A 22 4.21 -6.16 7.01
N TYR A 23 5.17 -5.90 6.14
CA TYR A 23 6.21 -6.86 5.77
C TYR A 23 7.15 -7.18 6.94
N SER A 24 7.57 -6.17 7.72
CA SER A 24 8.35 -6.40 8.95
C SER A 24 7.55 -7.23 9.96
N MET A 25 6.26 -6.95 10.16
CA MET A 25 5.38 -7.74 11.03
C MET A 25 5.21 -9.18 10.53
N LEU A 26 5.13 -9.40 9.21
CA LEU A 26 5.09 -10.74 8.63
C LEU A 26 6.37 -11.54 8.94
N LYS A 27 7.53 -10.88 8.86
CA LYS A 27 8.84 -11.49 9.08
C LYS A 27 9.04 -11.91 10.54
N GLU A 28 8.56 -11.10 11.48
CA GLU A 28 8.67 -11.36 12.93
C GLU A 28 7.49 -12.17 13.51
N ALA A 29 6.47 -12.46 12.70
CA ALA A 29 5.30 -13.20 13.16
C ALA A 29 5.60 -14.70 13.40
N HIS A 30 5.62 -15.11 14.65
CA HIS A 30 5.69 -16.53 15.03
C HIS A 30 4.33 -17.24 14.97
N LYS A 31 3.22 -16.49 15.07
CA LYS A 31 1.85 -17.05 15.09
C LYS A 31 1.26 -17.07 13.68
N LYS A 32 0.66 -18.20 13.28
CA LYS A 32 0.02 -18.39 11.96
C LYS A 32 -1.05 -17.33 11.65
N HIS A 33 -1.85 -16.94 12.64
CA HIS A 33 -2.89 -15.91 12.47
C HIS A 33 -2.31 -14.54 12.09
N ILE A 34 -1.17 -14.16 12.68
CA ILE A 34 -0.50 -12.88 12.38
C ILE A 34 0.08 -12.93 10.96
N LYS A 35 0.65 -14.07 10.54
CA LYS A 35 1.11 -14.24 9.15
C LYS A 35 0.00 -14.06 8.13
N ILE A 36 -1.17 -14.70 8.36
CA ILE A 36 -2.31 -14.58 7.46
C ILE A 36 -2.79 -13.13 7.38
N PHE A 37 -2.93 -12.46 8.53
CA PHE A 37 -3.34 -11.06 8.59
C PHE A 37 -2.34 -10.15 7.86
N SER A 38 -1.04 -10.31 8.09
CA SER A 38 -0.02 -9.52 7.40
C SER A 38 -0.02 -9.77 5.90
N VAL A 39 -0.19 -11.02 5.44
CA VAL A 39 -0.28 -11.32 4.00
C VAL A 39 -1.53 -10.68 3.38
N SER A 40 -2.69 -10.76 4.03
CA SER A 40 -3.92 -10.11 3.56
C SER A 40 -3.77 -8.59 3.51
N PHE A 41 -3.10 -8.00 4.50
CA PHE A 41 -2.87 -6.56 4.56
C PHE A 41 -1.88 -6.08 3.49
N ILE A 42 -0.78 -6.81 3.29
CA ILE A 42 0.20 -6.60 2.21
C ILE A 42 -0.51 -6.67 0.84
N SER A 43 -1.35 -7.68 0.62
CA SER A 43 -2.12 -7.84 -0.62
C SER A 43 -3.05 -6.64 -0.89
N GLY A 44 -3.77 -6.18 0.14
CA GLY A 44 -4.63 -4.99 0.04
C GLY A 44 -3.86 -3.72 -0.29
N ILE A 45 -2.71 -3.49 0.35
CA ILE A 45 -1.85 -2.34 0.08
C ILE A 45 -1.29 -2.40 -1.35
N SER A 46 -0.82 -3.56 -1.80
CA SER A 46 -0.32 -3.73 -3.18
C SER A 46 -1.39 -3.39 -4.22
N LEU A 47 -2.63 -3.83 -4.02
CA LEU A 47 -3.75 -3.50 -4.89
C LEU A 47 -4.03 -2.00 -4.92
N MET A 48 -4.04 -1.35 -3.76
CA MET A 48 -4.21 0.10 -3.69
C MET A 48 -3.06 0.85 -4.37
N LEU A 49 -1.82 0.41 -4.21
CA LEU A 49 -0.66 1.01 -4.88
C LEU A 49 -0.76 0.93 -6.40
N ILE A 50 -1.15 -0.23 -6.93
CA ILE A 50 -1.32 -0.42 -8.38
C ILE A 50 -2.42 0.52 -8.90
N TRP A 51 -3.59 0.55 -8.24
CA TRP A 51 -4.69 1.41 -8.62
C TRP A 51 -4.31 2.90 -8.60
N ARG A 52 -3.66 3.34 -7.51
CA ARG A 52 -3.21 4.73 -7.35
C ARG A 52 -2.14 5.10 -8.36
N THR A 53 -1.23 4.20 -8.69
CA THR A 53 -0.21 4.42 -9.71
C THR A 53 -0.82 4.56 -11.10
N PHE A 54 -1.82 3.73 -11.42
CA PHE A 54 -2.56 3.85 -12.68
C PHE A 54 -3.33 5.17 -12.77
N HIS A 55 -3.98 5.57 -11.67
CA HIS A 55 -4.65 6.85 -11.58
C HIS A 55 -3.65 8.02 -11.70
N LEU A 56 -2.48 7.94 -11.07
CA LEU A 56 -1.40 8.93 -11.20
C LEU A 56 -0.92 9.04 -12.66
N PHE A 57 -0.75 7.91 -13.36
CA PHE A 57 -0.35 7.90 -14.77
C PHE A 57 -1.35 8.65 -15.66
N SER A 58 -2.65 8.58 -15.34
CA SER A 58 -3.68 9.34 -16.06
C SER A 58 -3.62 10.86 -15.87
N TYR A 59 -2.85 11.39 -14.92
CA TYR A 59 -2.58 12.84 -14.84
C TYR A 59 -1.58 13.33 -15.88
N PHE A 60 -0.76 12.42 -16.43
CA PHE A 60 0.31 12.74 -17.37
C PHE A 60 -0.04 12.41 -18.83
N ASN A 61 -1.23 11.85 -19.07
CA ASN A 61 -1.75 11.44 -20.37
C ASN A 61 -3.04 12.19 -20.67
#